data_AF-A0A8S9JGT1-F1
#
_entry.id   AF-A0A8S9JGT1-F1
#
_cell.length_a   1.000
_cell.length_b   1.000
_cell.length_c   1.000
_cell.angle_alpha   90.00
_cell.angle_beta   90.00
_cell.angle_gamma   90.00
#
_symmetry.space_group_name_H-M   'P 1'
#
loop_
_entity.id
_entity.type
_entity.pdbx_description
1 polymer ?
#
loop_
_entity_poly.entity_id
_entity_poly.type
_entity_poly.pdbx_seq_one_letter_code
_entity_poly.pdbx_strand_id
1 'polypeptide(L)'
;MTVYSGKVVPMDYEAVTSQRLLDAILDGDTKTASDYISDPLVDVNFVGAVSLKTRRSEVVLRDESASDVRVEYEEFKTDVTALFLAVNFGNVTLVKSLLVTSLSFRF
;
A
#
# COMPACT_ATOMS: atom_id res chain seq x y z
N MET A 1 -14.38 22.92 -8.59
CA MET A 1 -15.67 22.18 -8.50
C MET A 1 -15.99 21.66 -9.89
N THR A 2 -15.83 20.36 -10.11
CA THR A 2 -16.08 19.69 -11.39
C THR A 2 -17.18 18.66 -11.17
N VAL A 3 -18.29 18.80 -11.90
CA VAL A 3 -19.48 17.96 -11.76
C VAL A 3 -19.45 16.89 -12.83
N TYR A 4 -19.30 15.62 -12.41
CA TYR A 4 -19.60 14.45 -13.23
C TYR A 4 -20.85 13.77 -12.63
N SER A 5 -21.92 13.64 -13.41
CA SER A 5 -23.14 12.88 -13.09
C SER A 5 -23.70 13.02 -11.66
N GLY A 6 -24.04 14.26 -11.25
CA GLY A 6 -24.98 14.50 -10.14
C GLY A 6 -24.48 14.20 -8.71
N LYS A 7 -23.22 13.78 -8.52
CA LYS A 7 -22.58 13.72 -7.20
C LYS A 7 -21.58 14.86 -7.06
N VAL A 8 -21.73 15.66 -6.00
CA VAL A 8 -20.75 16.69 -5.62
C VAL A 8 -19.56 15.97 -5.00
N VAL A 9 -18.52 15.75 -5.80
CA VAL A 9 -17.27 15.14 -5.35
C VAL A 9 -16.32 16.27 -4.95
N PRO A 10 -15.76 16.28 -3.73
CA PRO A 10 -14.69 17.20 -3.33
C PRO A 10 -13.54 17.18 -4.34
N MET A 11 -12.91 18.33 -4.59
CA MET A 11 -11.89 18.49 -5.63
C MET A 11 -10.63 17.61 -5.40
N ASP A 12 -10.50 17.07 -4.19
CA ASP A 12 -9.42 16.23 -3.68
C ASP A 12 -9.85 14.78 -3.37
N TYR A 13 -11.09 14.40 -3.70
CA TYR A 13 -11.63 13.08 -3.35
C TYR A 13 -10.82 11.91 -3.92
N GLU A 14 -10.41 11.99 -5.19
CA GLU A 14 -9.60 10.98 -5.84
C GLU A 14 -8.28 10.76 -5.09
N ALA A 15 -7.53 11.84 -4.81
CA ALA A 15 -6.26 11.76 -4.09
C ALA A 15 -6.44 11.26 -2.65
N VAL A 16 -7.46 11.74 -1.94
CA VAL A 16 -7.75 11.32 -0.56
C VAL A 16 -8.13 9.84 -0.50
N THR A 17 -8.95 9.36 -1.45
CA THR A 17 -9.41 7.97 -1.47
C THR A 17 -8.31 7.03 -1.95
N SER A 18 -7.44 7.49 -2.86
CA SER A 18 -6.25 6.76 -3.29
C SER A 18 -5.18 6.67 -2.18
N GLN A 19 -5.00 7.72 -1.36
CA GLN A 19 -4.17 7.64 -0.16
C GLN A 19 -4.74 6.65 0.85
N ARG A 20 -6.07 6.62 1.05
CA ARG A 20 -6.73 5.64 1.94
C ARG A 20 -6.55 4.20 1.47
N LEU A 21 -6.48 3.96 0.16
CA LEU A 21 -6.09 2.65 -0.36
C LEU A 21 -4.68 2.25 0.13
N LEU A 22 -3.71 3.15 0.05
CA LEU A 22 -2.36 2.89 0.56
C LEU A 22 -2.37 2.58 2.05
N ASP A 23 -3.11 3.36 2.84
CA ASP A 23 -3.22 3.19 4.29
C ASP A 23 -3.88 1.84 4.64
N ALA A 24 -4.92 1.43 3.90
CA ALA A 24 -5.59 0.13 4.09
C ALA A 24 -4.66 -1.06 3.76
N ILE A 25 -3.87 -0.95 2.70
CA ILE A 25 -2.87 -1.98 2.36
C ILE A 25 -1.79 -2.04 3.46
N LEU A 26 -1.39 -0.89 4.01
CA LEU A 26 -0.41 -0.79 5.08
C LEU A 26 -0.89 -1.43 6.39
N ASP A 27 -2.16 -1.24 6.74
CA ASP A 27 -2.78 -1.87 7.93
C ASP A 27 -3.02 -3.38 7.73
N GLY A 28 -2.89 -3.88 6.50
CA GLY A 28 -3.18 -5.26 6.15
C GLY A 28 -4.67 -5.55 6.01
N ASP A 29 -5.52 -4.52 5.97
CA ASP A 29 -6.97 -4.67 5.75
C ASP A 29 -7.25 -4.92 4.27
N THR A 30 -7.10 -6.19 3.89
CA THR A 30 -7.30 -6.66 2.52
C THR A 30 -8.72 -6.45 2.00
N LYS A 31 -9.72 -6.37 2.90
CA LYS A 31 -11.11 -6.20 2.51
C LYS A 31 -11.36 -4.76 2.08
N THR A 32 -11.01 -3.79 2.93
CA THR A 32 -11.19 -2.38 2.58
C THR A 32 -10.29 -1.97 1.41
N ALA A 33 -9.07 -2.51 1.32
CA ALA A 33 -8.22 -2.32 0.15
C ALA A 33 -8.89 -2.83 -1.15
N SER A 34 -9.57 -3.98 -1.11
CA SER A 34 -10.30 -4.51 -2.27
C SER A 34 -11.52 -3.66 -2.64
N ASP A 35 -12.22 -3.13 -1.63
CA ASP A 35 -13.34 -2.21 -1.83
C ASP A 35 -12.87 -0.91 -2.51
N TYR A 36 -11.73 -0.36 -2.09
CA TYR A 36 -11.12 0.81 -2.73
C TYR A 36 -10.63 0.53 -4.17
N ILE A 37 -10.02 -0.63 -4.43
CA ILE A 37 -9.61 -1.01 -5.80
C ILE A 37 -10.80 -1.12 -6.76
N SER A 38 -11.99 -1.43 -6.23
CA SER A 38 -13.22 -1.55 -7.01
C SER A 38 -13.91 -0.21 -7.28
N ASP A 39 -13.47 0.87 -6.61
CA ASP A 39 -14.01 2.21 -6.82
C ASP A 39 -13.39 2.84 -8.08
N PRO A 40 -14.19 3.20 -9.11
CA PRO A 40 -13.68 3.79 -10.34
C PRO A 40 -13.05 5.18 -10.16
N LEU A 41 -13.24 5.83 -9.01
CA LEU A 41 -12.64 7.13 -8.68
C LEU A 41 -11.29 7.01 -7.98
N VAL A 42 -10.81 5.79 -7.70
CA VAL A 42 -9.50 5.55 -7.10
C VAL A 42 -8.45 5.39 -8.17
N ASP A 43 -7.39 6.19 -8.09
CA ASP A 43 -6.20 5.99 -8.90
C ASP A 43 -5.32 4.93 -8.24
N VAL A 44 -5.36 3.71 -8.77
CA VAL A 44 -4.53 2.59 -8.31
C VAL A 44 -3.03 2.80 -8.55
N ASN A 45 -2.66 3.76 -9.40
CA ASN A 45 -1.26 4.13 -9.68
C ASN A 45 -0.83 5.38 -8.90
N PHE A 46 -1.68 5.89 -7.99
CA PHE A 46 -1.36 7.01 -7.13
C PHE A 46 -0.08 6.76 -6.33
N VAL A 47 0.77 7.78 -6.28
CA VAL A 47 2.00 7.79 -5.48
C VAL A 47 1.73 8.63 -4.24
N GLY A 48 1.79 8.00 -3.07
CA GLY A 48 1.49 8.64 -1.79
C GLY A 48 2.52 8.32 -0.72
N ALA A 49 2.66 9.23 0.24
CA ALA A 49 3.58 9.10 1.35
C ALA A 49 3.01 8.13 2.38
N VAL A 50 3.79 7.13 2.77
CA VAL A 50 3.45 6.17 3.83
C VAL A 50 4.62 5.97 4.78
N SER A 51 4.33 5.47 5.98
CA SER A 51 5.35 5.07 6.95
C SER A 51 5.54 3.57 6.91
N LEU A 52 6.64 3.10 6.30
CA LEU A 52 6.95 1.68 6.21
C LEU A 52 7.72 1.23 7.43
N LYS A 53 7.24 0.16 8.06
CA LYS A 53 7.94 -0.53 9.14
C LYS A 53 8.56 -1.80 8.61
N THR A 54 9.89 -1.83 8.54
CA THR A 54 10.65 -3.02 8.14
C THR A 54 11.29 -3.69 9.36
N ARG A 55 11.32 -5.01 9.35
CA ARG A 55 11.98 -5.80 10.39
C ARG A 55 13.38 -6.18 9.92
N ARG A 56 14.40 -5.65 10.59
CA ARG A 56 15.79 -6.09 10.42
C ARG A 56 16.10 -7.13 11.49
N SER A 57 16.55 -8.32 11.07
CA SER A 57 17.02 -9.35 11.99
C SER A 57 18.49 -9.63 11.71
N GLU A 58 19.32 -9.53 12.74
CA GLU A 58 20.77 -9.76 12.66
C GLU A 58 21.17 -10.88 13.62
N VAL A 59 22.06 -11.75 13.17
CA VAL A 59 22.67 -12.78 14.03
C VAL A 59 23.98 -12.23 14.55
N VAL A 60 24.05 -11.99 15.85
CA VAL A 60 25.25 -11.57 16.53
C VAL A 60 25.99 -12.81 17.02
N LEU A 61 27.07 -13.14 16.32
CA LEU A 61 27.96 -14.21 16.71
C LEU A 61 28.71 -13.81 17.99
N ARG A 62 28.79 -14.74 18.94
CA ARG A 62 29.65 -14.62 20.10
C ARG A 62 30.56 -15.83 20.15
N ASP A 63 31.85 -15.58 20.21
CA ASP A 63 32.96 -16.54 20.05
C ASP A 63 32.65 -17.97 20.58
N GLU A 64 32.70 -18.18 21.90
CA GLU A 64 32.42 -19.47 22.53
C GLU A 64 31.02 -19.57 23.16
N SER A 65 30.08 -18.69 22.78
CA SER A 65 28.73 -18.67 23.38
C SER A 65 27.63 -18.72 22.34
N ALA A 66 26.39 -18.96 22.79
CA ALA A 66 25.25 -19.00 21.89
C ALA A 66 25.12 -17.69 21.11
N SER A 67 24.83 -17.81 19.81
CA SER A 67 24.56 -16.65 18.97
C SER A 67 23.25 -15.99 19.36
N ASP A 68 23.23 -14.66 19.39
CA ASP A 68 22.03 -13.88 19.69
C ASP A 68 21.35 -13.48 18.38
N VAL A 69 20.02 -13.57 18.32
CA VAL A 69 19.23 -12.99 17.21
C VAL A 69 18.68 -11.65 17.67
N ARG A 70 19.21 -10.55 17.12
CA ARG A 70 18.67 -9.21 17.35
C ARG A 70 17.62 -8.90 16.32
N VAL A 71 16.48 -8.38 16.77
CA VAL A 71 15.38 -7.96 15.91
C VAL A 71 15.10 -6.50 16.17
N GLU A 72 15.32 -5.67 15.16
CA GLU A 72 15.06 -4.24 15.17
C GLU A 72 13.97 -3.92 14.17
N TYR A 73 13.13 -2.94 14.51
CA TYR A 73 12.15 -2.39 13.59
C TYR A 73 12.58 -0.99 13.20
N GLU A 74 12.77 -0.78 11.91
CA GLU A 74 13.06 0.53 11.36
C GLU A 74 11.80 1.06 10.67
N GLU A 75 11.46 2.31 10.97
CA GLU A 75 10.34 3.00 10.35
C GLU A 75 10.89 4.15 9.49
N PHE A 76 10.48 4.19 8.23
CA PHE A 76 10.88 5.25 7.31
C PHE A 76 9.70 5.73 6.48
N LYS A 77 9.67 7.04 6.23
CA LYS A 77 8.68 7.67 5.38
C LYS A 77 9.15 7.64 3.93
N THR A 78 8.29 7.18 3.03
CA THR A 78 8.61 7.07 1.61
C THR A 78 7.35 7.19 0.77
N ASP A 79 7.53 7.66 -0.46
CA ASP A 79 6.46 7.73 -1.44
C ASP A 79 6.40 6.42 -2.23
N VAL A 80 5.25 5.76 -2.23
CA VAL A 80 5.05 4.45 -2.85
C VAL A 80 3.70 4.36 -3.55
N THR A 81 3.56 3.33 -4.38
CA THR A 81 2.28 2.97 -5.01
C THR A 81 1.61 1.81 -4.27
N ALA A 82 0.32 1.62 -4.52
CA ALA A 82 -0.45 0.50 -3.97
C ALA A 82 0.16 -0.86 -4.38
N LEU A 83 0.66 -0.96 -5.63
CA LEU A 83 1.29 -2.18 -6.12
C LEU A 83 2.61 -2.49 -5.39
N PHE A 84 3.44 -1.47 -5.13
CA PHE A 84 4.66 -1.66 -4.35
C PHE A 84 4.35 -2.22 -2.95
N LEU A 85 3.37 -1.65 -2.26
CA LEU A 85 2.95 -2.11 -0.93
C LEU A 85 2.41 -3.54 -0.96
N ALA A 86 1.53 -3.85 -1.89
CA ALA A 86 0.95 -5.19 -2.02
C ALA A 86 2.01 -6.27 -2.28
N VAL A 87 3.02 -5.96 -3.10
CA VAL A 87 4.16 -6.86 -3.35
C VAL A 87 5.05 -6.98 -2.11
N ASN A 88 5.38 -5.87 -1.45
CA ASN A 88 6.23 -5.86 -0.27
C ASN A 88 5.63 -6.67 0.90
N PHE A 89 4.30 -6.65 1.06
CA PHE A 89 3.60 -7.48 2.05
C PHE A 89 3.29 -8.91 1.56
N GLY A 90 3.66 -9.27 0.33
CA GLY A 90 3.42 -10.60 -0.23
C GLY A 90 1.93 -10.91 -0.46
N ASN A 91 1.08 -9.90 -0.59
CA ASN A 91 -0.35 -10.09 -0.77
C ASN A 91 -0.69 -10.36 -2.25
N VAL A 92 -0.58 -11.62 -2.65
CA VAL A 92 -0.83 -12.08 -4.03
C VAL A 92 -2.24 -11.72 -4.53
N THR A 93 -3.23 -11.73 -3.65
CA THR A 93 -4.62 -11.39 -4.02
C THR A 93 -4.73 -9.94 -4.44
N LEU A 94 -4.21 -9.01 -3.62
CA LEU A 94 -4.20 -7.58 -3.94
C LEU A 94 -3.34 -7.27 -5.18
N VAL A 95 -2.19 -7.93 -5.32
CA VAL A 95 -1.34 -7.78 -6.51
C VAL A 95 -2.11 -8.13 -7.78
N LYS A 96 -2.83 -9.25 -7.79
CA LYS A 96 -3.64 -9.65 -8.95
C LYS A 96 -4.74 -8.64 -9.24
N SER A 97 -5.48 -8.20 -8.22
CA SER A 97 -6.54 -7.21 -8.39
C SER A 97 -6.00 -5.89 -8.96
N LEU A 98 -4.90 -5.37 -8.41
CA LEU A 98 -4.27 -4.13 -8.87
C LEU A 98 -3.77 -4.24 -10.32
N LEU A 99 -3.19 -5.38 -10.70
CA LEU A 99 -2.74 -5.61 -12.08
C LEU A 99 -3.92 -5.66 -13.07
N VAL A 100 -5.02 -6.32 -12.72
CA VAL A 100 -6.22 -6.39 -13.56
C VAL A 100 -6.83 -4.99 -13.73
N THR A 101 -7.01 -4.25 -12.65
CA THR A 101 -7.56 -2.89 -12.69
C THR A 101 -6.67 -1.94 -13.50
N SER A 102 -5.35 -1.96 -13.27
CA SER A 102 -4.40 -1.11 -14.01
C SER A 102 -4.37 -1.40 -15.52
N LEU A 103 -4.53 -2.67 -15.92
CA LEU A 103 -4.64 -3.06 -17.33
C LEU A 103 -5.99 -2.70 -17.95
N SER A 104 -7.07 -2.67 -17.17
CA SER A 104 -8.42 -2.38 -17.66
C SER A 104 -8.64 -0.91 -18.05
N PHE A 105 -7.80 0.02 -17.58
CA PHE A 105 -7.85 1.44 -17.93
C PHE A 105 -7.06 1.82 -19.21
N ARG A 106 -6.49 0.84 -19.92
CA ARG A 106 -5.64 1.07 -21.12
C ARG A 106 -6.34 0.96 -22.49
N PHE A 107 -7.67 0.93 -22.55
CA PHE A 107 -8.41 0.88 -23.83
C PHE A 107 -9.62 1.83 -23.84
#